data_AF-Q4Z8W7-F1
#
_entry.id   AF-Q4Z8W7-F1
#
_cell.length_a   1.000
_cell.length_b   1.000
_cell.length_c   1.000
_cell.angle_alpha   90.00
_cell.angle_beta   90.00
_cell.angle_gamma   90.00
#
_symmetry.space_group_name_H-M   'P 1'
#
loop_
_entity.id
_entity.type
_entity.pdbx_description
1 polymer ?
#
loop_
_entity_poly.entity_id
_entity_poly.type
_entity_poly.pdbx_seq_one_letter_code
_entity_poly.pdbx_strand_id
1 'polypeptide(L)'
;VGTGYGRVRLPFPKEHIRSEILCHGLGAHLMYPKTRTVLDIGGQDTKGIQIDVKGIVVNFQMNDRCAAGTGRYLGYVADEMNMGLHELGPLAMKSTKSIRINSTCTVFAGAELRDRLALGDKREDILAGLHRAIMLRAMSIISRSGGITDQFTFTGGIAKN
;
A
#
# COMPACT_ATOMS: atom_id res chain seq x y z
N VAL A 1 -24.13 5.55 1.70
CA VAL A 1 -23.32 5.04 0.57
C VAL A 1 -22.64 3.77 1.04
N GLY A 2 -22.71 2.68 0.27
CA GLY A 2 -21.99 1.44 0.54
C GLY A 2 -20.81 1.26 -0.43
N THR A 3 -19.61 0.95 0.08
CA THR A 3 -18.41 0.79 -0.75
C THR A 3 -17.49 -0.34 -0.23
N GLY A 4 -16.33 -0.52 -0.86
CA GLY A 4 -15.37 -1.58 -0.58
C GLY A 4 -15.64 -2.88 -1.34
N TYR A 5 -14.80 -3.89 -1.08
CA TYR A 5 -14.86 -5.21 -1.71
C TYR A 5 -16.22 -5.90 -1.51
N GLY A 6 -16.73 -5.88 -0.27
CA GLY A 6 -18.00 -6.50 0.10
C GLY A 6 -19.26 -5.68 -0.23
N ARG A 7 -19.14 -4.54 -0.94
CA ARG A 7 -20.23 -3.56 -1.09
C ARG A 7 -21.56 -4.13 -1.57
N VAL A 8 -21.53 -5.15 -2.41
CA VAL A 8 -22.73 -5.79 -2.98
C VAL A 8 -23.56 -6.56 -1.95
N ARG A 9 -22.97 -6.86 -0.78
CA ARG A 9 -23.65 -7.53 0.35
C ARG A 9 -24.10 -6.55 1.43
N LEU A 10 -23.80 -5.27 1.30
CA LEU A 10 -24.20 -4.28 2.29
C LEU A 10 -25.70 -3.97 2.15
N PRO A 11 -26.40 -3.66 3.26
CA PRO A 11 -27.84 -3.36 3.26
C PRO A 11 -28.13 -1.92 2.78
N PHE A 12 -27.50 -1.49 1.68
CA PHE A 12 -27.78 -0.19 1.04
C PHE A 12 -28.57 -0.41 -0.26
N PRO A 13 -29.44 0.54 -0.64
CA PRO A 13 -30.06 0.56 -1.95
C PRO A 13 -29.01 0.49 -3.07
N LYS A 14 -29.34 -0.15 -4.20
CA LYS A 14 -28.41 -0.40 -5.32
C LYS A 14 -27.83 0.91 -5.85
N GLU A 15 -28.66 1.95 -5.91
CA GLU A 15 -28.31 3.31 -6.30
C GLU A 15 -27.35 4.01 -5.33
N HIS A 16 -27.11 3.47 -4.14
CA HIS A 16 -26.15 3.98 -3.15
C HIS A 16 -24.88 3.13 -3.04
N ILE A 17 -24.76 2.05 -3.82
CA ILE A 17 -23.53 1.26 -3.94
C ILE A 17 -22.55 1.98 -4.88
N ARG A 18 -21.32 2.20 -4.41
CA ARG A 18 -20.27 2.92 -5.16
C ARG A 18 -18.96 2.16 -5.11
N SER A 19 -18.20 2.23 -6.22
CA SER A 19 -16.83 1.69 -6.27
C SER A 19 -15.95 2.40 -5.25
N GLU A 20 -15.12 1.65 -4.54
CA GLU A 20 -14.15 2.20 -3.58
C GLU A 20 -13.13 3.12 -4.24
N ILE A 21 -12.81 2.88 -5.53
CA ILE A 21 -11.93 3.74 -6.32
C ILE A 21 -12.52 5.15 -6.43
N LEU A 22 -13.83 5.24 -6.70
CA LEU A 22 -14.53 6.52 -6.80
C LEU A 22 -14.65 7.18 -5.42
N CYS A 23 -14.96 6.40 -4.39
CA CYS A 23 -15.08 6.92 -3.02
C CYS A 23 -13.74 7.43 -2.46
N HIS A 24 -12.64 6.69 -2.65
CA HIS A 24 -11.31 7.12 -2.23
C HIS A 24 -10.84 8.33 -3.02
N GLY A 25 -11.05 8.34 -4.34
CA GLY A 25 -10.67 9.48 -5.16
C GLY A 25 -11.38 10.76 -4.73
N LEU A 26 -12.72 10.72 -4.69
CA LEU A 26 -13.51 11.86 -4.26
C LEU A 26 -13.19 12.27 -2.81
N GLY A 27 -13.08 11.30 -1.90
CA GLY A 27 -12.76 11.57 -0.49
C GLY A 27 -11.41 12.26 -0.32
N ALA A 28 -10.38 11.81 -1.04
CA ALA A 28 -9.07 12.45 -1.03
C ALA A 28 -9.13 13.89 -1.57
N HIS A 29 -9.86 14.13 -2.66
CA HIS A 29 -10.05 15.48 -3.21
C HIS A 29 -10.82 16.40 -2.25
N LEU A 30 -11.85 15.89 -1.57
CA LEU A 30 -12.62 16.68 -0.61
C LEU A 30 -11.78 17.08 0.62
N MET A 31 -10.89 16.19 1.08
CA MET A 31 -9.98 16.51 2.19
C MET A 31 -8.81 17.39 1.74
N TYR A 32 -8.32 17.17 0.52
CA TYR A 32 -7.17 17.85 -0.07
C TYR A 32 -7.51 18.28 -1.51
N PRO A 33 -8.05 19.51 -1.72
CA PRO A 33 -8.58 19.95 -3.04
C PRO A 33 -7.59 19.93 -4.21
N LYS A 34 -6.29 19.93 -3.92
CA LYS A 34 -5.23 19.87 -4.94
C LYS A 34 -4.75 18.44 -5.24
N THR A 35 -5.32 17.41 -4.60
CA THR A 35 -4.97 16.02 -4.90
C THR A 35 -5.33 15.66 -6.33
N ARG A 36 -4.34 15.13 -7.06
CA ARG A 36 -4.51 14.55 -8.40
C ARG A 36 -4.11 13.09 -8.46
N THR A 37 -3.28 12.64 -7.52
CA THR A 37 -2.86 11.24 -7.45
C THR A 37 -3.13 10.69 -6.06
N VAL A 38 -3.83 9.56 -6.00
CA VAL A 38 -4.05 8.81 -4.75
C VAL A 38 -3.36 7.46 -4.86
N LEU A 39 -2.55 7.13 -3.88
CA LEU A 39 -2.12 5.76 -3.60
C LEU A 39 -3.00 5.23 -2.48
N ASP A 40 -3.64 4.10 -2.69
CA ASP A 40 -4.38 3.38 -1.65
C ASP A 40 -3.76 2.00 -1.48
N ILE A 41 -3.16 1.72 -0.33
CA ILE A 41 -2.63 0.39 -0.01
C ILE A 41 -3.48 -0.22 1.10
N GLY A 42 -4.32 -1.17 0.69
CA GLY A 42 -5.18 -1.95 1.56
C GLY A 42 -4.51 -3.20 2.10
N GLY A 43 -5.31 -4.07 2.72
CA GLY A 43 -4.84 -5.36 3.22
C GLY A 43 -4.56 -6.38 2.11
N GLN A 44 -5.26 -6.29 0.98
CA GLN A 44 -5.23 -7.31 -0.08
C GLN A 44 -4.85 -6.77 -1.46
N ASP A 45 -5.00 -5.47 -1.67
CA ASP A 45 -4.73 -4.83 -2.95
C ASP A 45 -4.01 -3.49 -2.76
N THR A 46 -3.52 -2.97 -3.88
CA THR A 46 -2.92 -1.63 -3.99
C THR A 46 -3.46 -0.94 -5.22
N LYS A 47 -3.86 0.33 -5.08
CA LYS A 47 -4.48 1.13 -6.14
C LYS A 47 -3.71 2.44 -6.33
N GLY A 48 -3.43 2.79 -7.58
CA GLY A 48 -3.02 4.14 -7.99
C GLY A 48 -4.17 4.78 -8.76
N ILE A 49 -4.68 5.91 -8.29
CA ILE A 49 -5.89 6.56 -8.78
C ILE A 49 -5.53 7.98 -9.22
N GLN A 50 -5.91 8.36 -10.44
CA GLN A 50 -5.75 9.71 -10.97
C GLN A 50 -7.09 10.43 -10.96
N ILE A 51 -7.06 11.71 -10.59
CA ILE A 51 -8.24 12.51 -10.33
C ILE A 51 -8.06 13.88 -10.98
N ASP A 52 -9.11 14.39 -11.60
CA ASP A 52 -9.11 15.73 -12.17
C ASP A 52 -9.31 16.85 -11.13
N VAL A 53 -9.36 18.10 -11.62
CA VAL A 53 -9.56 19.29 -10.79
C VAL A 53 -10.92 19.37 -10.11
N LYS A 54 -11.89 18.54 -10.52
CA LYS A 54 -13.26 18.47 -9.97
C LYS A 54 -13.44 17.27 -9.02
N GLY A 55 -12.39 16.49 -8.77
CA GLY A 55 -12.49 15.29 -7.92
C GLY A 55 -13.01 14.06 -8.66
N ILE A 56 -13.08 14.08 -10.00
CA ILE A 56 -13.52 12.96 -10.82
C ILE A 56 -12.33 12.05 -11.14
N VAL A 57 -12.49 10.74 -10.92
CA VAL A 57 -11.47 9.75 -11.28
C VAL A 57 -11.36 9.66 -12.80
N VAL A 58 -10.17 9.90 -13.33
CA VAL A 58 -9.87 9.88 -14.78
C VAL A 58 -9.11 8.64 -15.23
N ASN A 59 -8.34 8.03 -14.34
CA ASN A 59 -7.63 6.78 -14.59
C ASN A 59 -7.35 6.04 -13.28
N PHE A 60 -7.13 4.73 -13.33
CA PHE A 60 -6.61 3.98 -12.20
C PHE A 60 -5.85 2.74 -12.64
N GLN A 61 -4.97 2.26 -11.76
CA GLN A 61 -4.32 0.96 -11.85
C GLN A 61 -4.43 0.26 -10.51
N MET A 62 -4.60 -1.06 -10.53
CA MET A 62 -4.74 -1.86 -9.32
C MET A 62 -3.93 -3.15 -9.43
N ASN A 63 -3.37 -3.59 -8.32
CA ASN A 63 -2.88 -4.95 -8.14
C ASN A 63 -3.72 -5.63 -7.05
N ASP A 64 -4.54 -6.60 -7.44
CA ASP A 64 -5.43 -7.38 -6.58
C ASP A 64 -5.11 -8.89 -6.55
N ARG A 65 -4.16 -9.34 -7.40
CA ARG A 65 -3.81 -10.76 -7.52
C ARG A 65 -2.60 -11.18 -6.68
N CYS A 66 -1.82 -10.22 -6.21
CA CYS A 66 -0.57 -10.49 -5.52
C CYS A 66 -0.53 -9.80 -4.17
N ALA A 67 -0.29 -10.58 -3.11
CA ALA A 67 -0.11 -10.08 -1.74
C ALA A 67 1.12 -9.16 -1.60
N ALA A 68 2.07 -9.25 -2.53
CA ALA A 68 3.22 -8.38 -2.51
C ALA A 68 2.85 -6.93 -2.82
N GLY A 69 3.34 -6.02 -1.99
CA GLY A 69 3.01 -4.60 -2.10
C GLY A 69 1.73 -4.20 -1.36
N THR A 70 1.13 -5.10 -0.55
CA THR A 70 -0.11 -4.86 0.21
C THR A 70 0.10 -5.12 1.71
N GLY A 71 -0.90 -4.84 2.53
CA GLY A 71 -0.84 -5.12 3.97
C GLY A 71 -0.65 -6.59 4.33
N ARG A 72 -1.10 -7.52 3.48
CA ARG A 72 -0.87 -8.96 3.69
C ARG A 72 0.62 -9.31 3.70
N TYR A 73 1.43 -8.60 2.92
CA TYR A 73 2.88 -8.77 2.94
C TYR A 73 3.48 -8.33 4.30
N LEU A 74 3.10 -7.14 4.79
CA LEU A 74 3.60 -6.68 6.10
C LEU A 74 3.10 -7.55 7.26
N GLY A 75 1.88 -8.07 7.19
CA GLY A 75 1.40 -9.06 8.15
C GLY A 75 2.28 -10.31 8.20
N TYR A 76 2.64 -10.85 7.03
CA TYR A 76 3.55 -11.98 6.96
C TYR A 76 4.96 -11.65 7.50
N VAL A 77 5.50 -10.48 7.19
CA VAL A 77 6.78 -10.02 7.75
C VAL A 77 6.71 -9.88 9.27
N ALA A 78 5.60 -9.36 9.80
CA ALA A 78 5.37 -9.25 11.24
C ALA A 78 5.38 -10.62 11.92
N ASP A 79 4.67 -11.59 11.34
CA ASP A 79 4.63 -12.98 11.82
C ASP A 79 6.03 -13.63 11.81
N GLU A 80 6.79 -13.48 10.72
CA GLU A 80 8.18 -13.99 10.61
C GLU A 80 9.13 -13.32 11.61
N MET A 81 8.86 -12.07 11.98
CA MET A 81 9.60 -11.36 13.02
C MET A 81 9.04 -11.60 14.43
N ASN A 82 7.94 -12.33 14.60
CA ASN A 82 7.26 -12.47 15.89
C ASN A 82 7.01 -11.10 16.56
N MET A 83 6.45 -10.17 15.78
CA MET A 83 6.16 -8.78 16.18
C MET A 83 4.75 -8.38 15.77
N GLY A 84 4.20 -7.36 16.43
CA GLY A 84 2.99 -6.70 15.99
C GLY A 84 3.20 -5.85 14.73
N LEU A 85 2.21 -5.81 13.84
CA LEU A 85 2.25 -5.00 12.61
C LEU A 85 2.55 -3.51 12.88
N HIS A 86 2.05 -2.98 14.00
CA HIS A 86 2.24 -1.59 14.43
C HIS A 86 3.68 -1.26 14.87
N GLU A 87 4.50 -2.28 15.12
CA GLU A 87 5.89 -2.12 15.56
C GLU A 87 6.86 -2.01 14.36
N LEU A 88 6.43 -2.44 13.17
CA LEU A 88 7.29 -2.53 11.99
C LEU A 88 7.82 -1.16 11.54
N GLY A 89 6.93 -0.17 11.40
CA GLY A 89 7.29 1.18 10.97
C GLY A 89 8.26 1.88 11.93
N PRO A 90 7.93 1.97 13.24
CA PRO A 90 8.84 2.53 14.24
C PRO A 90 10.20 1.83 14.30
N LEU A 91 10.26 0.51 14.09
CA LEU A 91 11.53 -0.21 14.05
C LEU A 91 12.30 0.09 12.75
N ALA A 92 11.65 0.10 11.59
CA ALA A 92 12.27 0.42 10.31
C ALA A 92 12.91 1.82 10.30
N MET A 93 12.31 2.78 10.99
CA MET A 93 12.84 4.15 11.12
C MET A 93 14.17 4.24 11.89
N LYS A 94 14.56 3.19 12.62
CA LYS A 94 15.86 3.11 13.31
C LYS A 94 16.99 2.61 12.40
N SER A 95 16.67 2.25 11.15
CA SER A 95 17.65 1.78 10.19
C SER A 95 18.78 2.78 10.00
N THR A 96 20.01 2.27 9.98
CA THR A 96 21.24 3.04 9.71
C THR A 96 21.98 2.54 8.48
N LYS A 97 21.58 1.37 7.94
CA LYS A 97 22.19 0.73 6.77
C LYS A 97 21.09 0.35 5.78
N SER A 98 21.33 0.67 4.50
CA SER A 98 20.44 0.26 3.42
C SER A 98 20.69 -1.21 3.06
N ILE A 99 19.70 -2.08 3.31
CA ILE A 99 19.70 -3.46 2.85
C ILE A 99 18.84 -3.58 1.60
N ARG A 100 19.45 -4.06 0.52
CA ARG A 100 18.73 -4.38 -0.71
C ARG A 100 18.02 -5.72 -0.54
N ILE A 101 16.69 -5.67 -0.58
CA ILE A 101 15.83 -6.84 -0.73
C ILE A 101 15.61 -7.09 -2.22
N ASN A 102 15.91 -8.31 -2.67
CA ASN A 102 15.76 -8.70 -4.08
C ASN A 102 14.40 -9.33 -4.34
N SER A 103 13.85 -10.01 -3.34
CA SER A 103 12.60 -10.76 -3.45
C SER A 103 11.40 -9.86 -3.19
N THR A 104 10.66 -9.57 -4.26
CA THR A 104 9.39 -8.84 -4.13
C THR A 104 8.21 -9.76 -3.84
N CYS A 105 8.32 -11.08 -4.08
CA CYS A 105 7.27 -12.05 -3.80
C CYS A 105 7.20 -12.33 -2.28
N THR A 106 6.01 -12.27 -1.68
CA THR A 106 5.80 -12.53 -0.25
C THR A 106 6.39 -13.87 0.19
N VAL A 107 6.26 -14.92 -0.65
CA VAL A 107 6.78 -16.26 -0.37
C VAL A 107 8.30 -16.26 -0.20
N PHE A 108 9.01 -15.53 -1.06
CA PHE A 108 10.48 -15.46 -1.02
C PHE A 108 11.00 -14.42 -0.04
N ALA A 109 10.20 -13.40 0.28
CA ALA A 109 10.57 -12.37 1.23
C ALA A 109 10.82 -12.91 2.64
N GLY A 110 10.06 -13.93 3.08
CA GLY A 110 10.29 -14.57 4.38
C GLY A 110 11.60 -15.36 4.41
N ALA A 111 11.93 -16.05 3.32
CA ALA A 111 13.22 -16.74 3.20
C ALA A 111 14.38 -15.73 3.22
N GLU A 112 14.31 -14.67 2.40
CA GLU A 112 15.34 -13.64 2.37
C GLU A 112 15.48 -12.92 3.72
N LEU A 113 14.37 -12.67 4.43
CA LEU A 113 14.39 -12.13 5.79
C LEU A 113 15.20 -13.04 6.74
N ARG A 114 14.94 -14.35 6.74
CA ARG A 114 15.66 -15.31 7.59
C ARG A 114 17.14 -15.39 7.23
N ASP A 115 17.47 -15.38 5.94
CA ASP A 115 18.86 -15.39 5.47
C ASP A 115 19.62 -14.15 5.96
N ARG A 116 19.00 -12.97 5.88
CA ARG A 116 19.59 -11.71 6.38
C ARG A 116 19.81 -11.72 7.88
N LEU A 117 18.83 -12.24 8.64
CA LEU A 117 18.99 -12.42 10.09
C LEU A 117 20.16 -13.35 10.41
N ALA A 118 20.31 -14.46 9.67
CA ALA A 118 21.42 -15.40 9.85
C ALA A 118 22.80 -14.77 9.52
N LEU A 119 22.85 -13.80 8.60
CA LEU A 119 24.04 -13.01 8.29
C LEU A 119 24.35 -11.94 9.35
N GLY A 120 23.51 -11.79 10.39
CA GLY A 120 23.69 -10.82 11.46
C GLY A 120 23.26 -9.39 11.08
N ASP A 121 22.53 -9.21 9.97
CA ASP A 121 21.94 -7.92 9.65
C ASP A 121 20.89 -7.54 10.71
N LYS A 122 20.86 -6.26 11.08
CA LYS A 122 19.93 -5.77 12.10
C LYS A 122 18.49 -5.76 11.58
N ARG A 123 17.53 -5.98 12.47
CA ARG A 123 16.11 -6.11 12.13
C ARG A 123 15.56 -4.83 11.50
N GLU A 124 15.94 -3.67 12.03
CA GLU A 124 15.57 -2.35 11.54
C GLU A 124 16.03 -2.12 10.09
N ASP A 125 17.24 -2.55 9.74
CA ASP A 125 17.80 -2.40 8.39
C ASP A 125 17.11 -3.32 7.39
N ILE A 126 16.81 -4.56 7.82
CA ILE A 126 16.06 -5.52 7.00
C ILE A 126 14.64 -4.98 6.74
N LEU A 127 13.96 -4.48 7.78
CA LEU A 127 12.62 -3.90 7.66
C LEU A 127 12.60 -2.69 6.73
N ALA A 128 13.57 -1.78 6.82
CA ALA A 128 13.66 -0.66 5.90
C ALA A 128 13.79 -1.13 4.43
N GLY A 129 14.57 -2.19 4.19
CA GLY A 129 14.67 -2.85 2.88
C GLY A 129 13.34 -3.44 2.40
N LEU A 130 12.60 -4.12 3.28
CA LEU A 130 11.29 -4.71 2.96
C LEU A 130 10.23 -3.63 2.66
N HIS A 131 10.19 -2.54 3.45
CA HIS A 131 9.33 -1.39 3.17
C HIS A 131 9.65 -0.76 1.81
N ARG A 132 10.95 -0.61 1.50
CA ARG A 132 11.38 -0.12 0.19
C ARG A 132 10.89 -1.03 -0.93
N ALA A 133 10.93 -2.35 -0.77
CA ALA A 133 10.43 -3.28 -1.78
C ALA A 133 8.92 -3.11 -2.06
N ILE A 134 8.11 -2.88 -1.03
CA ILE A 134 6.67 -2.56 -1.18
C ILE A 134 6.49 -1.24 -1.94
N MET A 135 7.22 -0.19 -1.54
CA MET A 135 7.10 1.13 -2.16
C MET A 135 7.50 1.12 -3.63
N LEU A 136 8.53 0.35 -4.02
CA LEU A 136 8.89 0.20 -5.44
C LEU A 136 7.75 -0.38 -6.29
N ARG A 137 6.96 -1.32 -5.74
CA ARG A 137 5.77 -1.84 -6.42
C ARG A 137 4.66 -0.80 -6.50
N ALA A 138 4.43 -0.04 -5.42
CA ALA A 138 3.47 1.05 -5.40
C ALA A 138 3.81 2.13 -6.45
N MET A 139 5.08 2.53 -6.55
CA MET A 139 5.55 3.48 -7.55
C MET A 139 5.35 2.98 -8.98
N SER A 140 5.54 1.68 -9.22
CA SER A 140 5.25 1.05 -10.51
C SER A 140 3.76 1.16 -10.89
N ILE A 141 2.85 0.97 -9.93
CA ILE A 141 1.40 1.14 -10.13
C ILE A 141 1.06 2.60 -10.43
N ILE A 142 1.60 3.53 -9.64
CA ILE A 142 1.40 4.98 -9.85
C ILE A 142 1.88 5.40 -11.23
N SER A 143 3.07 4.98 -11.63
CA SER A 143 3.64 5.30 -12.96
C SER A 143 2.71 4.84 -14.08
N ARG A 144 2.21 3.60 -14.05
CA ARG A 144 1.25 3.09 -15.05
C ARG A 144 -0.10 3.79 -15.02
N SER A 145 -0.51 4.32 -13.87
CA SER A 145 -1.80 5.04 -13.75
C SER A 145 -1.75 6.46 -14.33
N GLY A 146 -0.56 7.04 -14.52
CA GLY A 146 -0.41 8.41 -15.03
C GLY A 146 0.72 9.22 -14.35
N GLY A 147 1.41 8.64 -13.36
CA GLY A 147 2.45 9.33 -12.60
C GLY A 147 1.89 10.17 -11.45
N ILE A 148 2.73 11.05 -10.90
CA ILE A 148 2.34 11.99 -9.84
C ILE A 148 2.30 13.39 -10.45
N THR A 149 1.18 14.08 -10.25
CA THR A 149 1.00 15.49 -10.58
C THR A 149 0.39 16.21 -9.39
N ASP A 150 0.70 17.50 -9.21
CA ASP A 150 0.25 18.32 -8.06
C ASP A 150 0.42 17.63 -6.70
N GLN A 151 -0.67 17.47 -5.92
CA GLN A 151 -0.64 16.79 -4.64
C GLN A 151 -0.91 15.29 -4.78
N PHE A 152 -0.13 14.56 -4.00
CA PHE A 152 -0.22 13.13 -3.79
C PHE A 152 -0.85 12.85 -2.43
N THR A 153 -1.84 11.95 -2.38
CA THR A 153 -2.45 11.49 -1.12
C THR A 153 -2.25 9.98 -0.96
N PHE A 154 -1.73 9.57 0.19
CA PHE A 154 -1.59 8.16 0.54
C PHE A 154 -2.69 7.76 1.54
N THR A 155 -3.49 6.75 1.17
CA THR A 155 -4.59 6.21 1.99
C THR A 155 -4.44 4.70 2.20
N GLY A 156 -5.41 4.14 2.93
CA GLY A 156 -5.46 2.72 3.24
C GLY A 156 -4.84 2.42 4.61
N GLY A 157 -4.96 1.17 5.05
CA GLY A 157 -4.46 0.75 6.36
C GLY A 157 -2.94 0.89 6.49
N ILE A 158 -2.22 0.74 5.38
CA ILE A 158 -0.75 0.77 5.36
C ILE A 158 -0.19 2.18 5.42
N ALA A 159 -1.00 3.22 5.17
CA ALA A 159 -0.59 4.60 5.41
C ALA A 159 -0.37 4.93 6.90
N LYS A 160 -0.70 4.01 7.82
CA LYS A 160 -0.46 4.14 9.26
C LYS A 160 0.85 3.48 9.73
N ASN A 161 1.61 2.87 8.82
CA ASN A 161 2.87 2.19 9.13
C ASN A 161 4.04 3.15 9.00
#